data_AF-A0A7C5NH81-F1
#
_entry.id   AF-A0A7C5NH81-F1
#
_cell.length_a   1.000
_cell.length_b   1.000
_cell.length_c   1.000
_cell.angle_alpha   90.00
_cell.angle_beta   90.00
_cell.angle_gamma   90.00
#
_symmetry.space_group_name_H-M   'P 1'
#
loop_
_entity.id
_entity.type
_entity.pdbx_description
1 polymer ?
#
loop_
_entity_poly.entity_id
_entity_poly.type
_entity_poly.pdbx_seq_one_letter_code
_entity_poly.pdbx_strand_id
1 'polypeptide(L)'
;MKKSIESCMSLMARIAGGNEGLFRMKFRSCNDLNDLIRDMAEEDSRAMREGLDEETLAIFDLLKKDNLTKKELEEVKKAAKQTLEKLKIERWRESTQLRAQVKTTIYDTLLWLPQEPYPEKEIEEKTNVIYQHIYTNYFGGGKSVYNVKVA
;
A
#
# COMPACT_ATOMS: atom_id res chain seq x y z
N MET A 1 22.97 -7.72 -23.50
CA MET A 1 21.60 -7.17 -23.70
C MET A 1 21.58 -5.84 -24.46
N LYS A 2 22.23 -4.77 -23.98
CA LYS A 2 22.21 -3.43 -24.64
C LYS A 2 22.57 -3.43 -26.14
N LYS A 3 23.64 -4.13 -26.55
CA LYS A 3 24.05 -4.24 -27.97
C LYS A 3 23.01 -4.94 -28.89
N SER A 4 22.25 -5.89 -28.34
CA SER A 4 21.21 -6.60 -29.11
C SER A 4 19.95 -5.75 -29.30
N ILE A 5 19.63 -4.92 -28.30
CA ILE A 5 18.51 -3.98 -28.34
C ILE A 5 18.83 -2.83 -29.32
N GLU A 6 20.06 -2.30 -29.30
CA GLU A 6 20.48 -1.27 -30.27
C GLU A 6 20.44 -1.77 -31.72
N SER A 7 20.85 -3.02 -31.96
CA SER A 7 20.80 -3.62 -33.30
C SER A 7 19.37 -3.83 -33.79
N CYS A 8 18.44 -4.27 -32.91
CA CYS A 8 17.02 -4.38 -33.25
C CYS A 8 16.36 -3.01 -33.49
N MET A 9 16.70 -2.01 -32.69
CA MET A 9 16.18 -0.64 -32.85
C MET A 9 16.64 -0.02 -34.18
N SER A 10 17.90 -0.24 -34.58
CA SER A 10 18.44 0.21 -35.88
C SER A 10 17.76 -0.46 -37.07
N LEU A 11 17.47 -1.77 -36.96
CA LEU A 11 16.78 -2.53 -38.01
C LEU A 11 15.31 -2.08 -38.14
N MET A 12 14.63 -1.82 -37.02
CA MET A 12 13.24 -1.36 -36.97
C MET A 12 13.08 0.09 -37.48
N ALA A 13 14.02 0.99 -37.16
CA ALA A 13 14.04 2.36 -37.65
C ALA A 13 14.17 2.44 -39.19
N ARG A 14 14.92 1.50 -39.78
CA ARG A 14 15.09 1.35 -41.23
C ARG A 14 13.82 0.85 -41.93
N ILE A 15 13.03 -0.01 -41.28
CA ILE A 15 11.79 -0.57 -41.83
C ILE A 15 10.61 0.41 -41.70
N ALA A 16 10.58 1.25 -40.66
CA ALA A 16 9.45 2.11 -40.34
C ALA A 16 9.46 3.52 -40.99
N GLY A 17 10.38 3.81 -41.91
CA GLY A 17 10.35 5.06 -42.67
C GLY A 17 10.57 6.33 -41.82
N GLY A 18 11.43 6.27 -40.80
CA GLY A 18 12.01 7.48 -40.19
C GLY A 18 11.21 8.15 -39.05
N ASN A 19 10.21 7.50 -38.46
CA ASN A 19 9.55 8.04 -37.25
C ASN A 19 10.18 7.50 -35.96
N GLU A 20 11.49 7.73 -35.79
CA GLU A 20 12.25 7.30 -34.61
C GLU A 20 11.69 7.88 -33.30
N GLY A 21 11.11 9.09 -33.36
CA GLY A 21 10.47 9.76 -32.23
C GLY A 21 9.26 9.00 -31.69
N LEU A 22 8.37 8.51 -32.57
CA LEU A 22 7.18 7.77 -32.17
C LEU A 22 7.52 6.39 -31.61
N PHE A 23 8.52 5.70 -32.19
CA PHE A 23 8.96 4.39 -31.71
C PHE A 23 9.69 4.49 -30.37
N ARG A 24 10.53 5.52 -30.19
CA ARG A 24 11.19 5.81 -28.90
C ARG A 24 10.18 6.15 -27.82
N MET A 25 9.16 6.95 -28.14
CA MET A 25 8.10 7.31 -27.21
C MET A 25 7.25 6.08 -26.82
N LYS A 26 6.94 5.20 -27.78
CA LYS A 26 6.16 3.98 -27.54
C LYS A 26 6.94 2.92 -26.76
N PHE A 27 8.23 2.74 -27.05
CA PHE A 27 9.10 1.85 -26.29
C PHE A 27 9.31 2.32 -24.86
N ARG A 28 9.45 3.63 -24.64
CA ARG A 28 9.55 4.23 -23.30
C ARG A 28 8.29 3.95 -22.48
N SER A 29 7.11 4.21 -23.05
CA SER A 29 5.83 3.94 -22.39
C SER A 29 5.63 2.46 -22.04
N CYS A 30 6.10 1.53 -22.88
CA CYS A 30 6.01 0.10 -22.60
C CYS A 30 6.96 -0.30 -21.45
N ASN A 31 8.16 0.29 -21.41
CA ASN A 31 9.11 0.04 -20.35
C ASN A 31 8.64 0.62 -19.01
N ASP A 32 8.04 1.82 -19.02
CA ASP A 32 7.44 2.44 -17.84
C ASP A 32 6.29 1.59 -17.27
N LEU A 33 5.46 1.00 -18.15
CA LEU A 33 4.42 0.04 -17.73
C LEU A 33 5.03 -1.24 -17.15
N ASN A 34 6.08 -1.76 -17.77
CA ASN A 34 6.72 -2.99 -17.33
C ASN A 34 7.46 -2.83 -16.00
N ASP A 35 8.06 -1.68 -15.76
CA ASP A 35 8.66 -1.35 -14.47
C ASP A 35 7.57 -1.20 -13.39
N LEU A 36 6.42 -0.57 -13.71
CA LEU A 36 5.27 -0.52 -12.79
C LEU A 36 4.72 -1.93 -12.46
N ILE A 37 4.60 -2.82 -13.44
CA ILE A 37 4.17 -4.22 -13.21
C ILE A 37 5.17 -4.97 -12.31
N ARG A 38 6.47 -4.69 -12.45
CA ARG A 38 7.50 -5.30 -11.61
C ARG A 38 7.46 -4.77 -10.18
N ASP A 39 7.29 -3.47 -10.01
CA ASP A 39 7.15 -2.84 -8.70
C ASP A 39 5.90 -3.38 -7.96
N MET A 40 4.79 -3.54 -8.67
CA MET A 40 3.58 -4.20 -8.13
C MET A 40 3.83 -5.66 -7.73
N ALA A 41 4.55 -6.43 -8.57
CA ALA A 41 4.89 -7.81 -8.26
C ALA A 41 5.85 -7.95 -7.06
N GLU A 42 6.74 -6.98 -6.85
CA GLU A 42 7.62 -6.94 -5.68
C GLU A 42 6.86 -6.67 -4.38
N GLU A 43 5.89 -5.75 -4.39
CA GLU A 43 5.01 -5.51 -3.24
C GLU A 43 4.08 -6.71 -2.96
N ASP A 44 3.51 -7.34 -3.99
CA ASP A 44 2.77 -8.60 -3.85
C ASP A 44 3.63 -9.71 -3.22
N SER A 45 4.89 -9.84 -3.66
CA SER A 45 5.83 -10.80 -3.10
C SER A 45 6.22 -10.46 -1.66
N ARG A 46 6.24 -9.18 -1.27
CA ARG A 46 6.52 -8.72 0.09
C ARG A 46 5.34 -9.01 1.02
N ALA A 47 4.11 -8.72 0.58
CA ALA A 47 2.88 -9.06 1.30
C ALA A 47 2.80 -10.57 1.60
N MET A 48 3.11 -11.39 0.58
CA MET A 48 3.15 -12.85 0.71
C MET A 48 4.24 -13.35 1.66
N ARG A 49 5.41 -12.67 1.71
CA ARG A 49 6.49 -12.98 2.67
C ARG A 49 6.15 -12.59 4.10
N GLU A 50 5.40 -11.52 4.30
CA GLU A 50 5.00 -11.03 5.63
C GLU A 50 3.71 -11.71 6.16
N GLY A 51 2.99 -12.45 5.30
CA GLY A 51 1.73 -13.12 5.66
C GLY A 51 0.58 -12.15 5.93
N LEU A 52 0.66 -10.97 5.30
CA LEU A 52 -0.30 -9.86 5.41
C LEU A 52 -0.86 -9.58 4.02
N ASP A 53 -2.14 -9.23 3.93
CA ASP A 53 -2.69 -8.60 2.74
C ASP A 53 -2.15 -7.16 2.61
N GLU A 54 -2.16 -6.63 1.38
CA GLU A 54 -1.62 -5.31 1.04
C GLU A 54 -2.23 -4.19 1.90
N GLU A 55 -3.53 -4.31 2.21
CA GLU A 55 -4.25 -3.45 3.15
C GLU A 55 -3.60 -3.41 4.54
N THR A 56 -3.33 -4.60 5.11
CA THR A 56 -2.71 -4.71 6.43
C THR A 56 -1.26 -4.25 6.38
N LEU A 57 -0.53 -4.52 5.29
CA LEU A 57 0.85 -4.07 5.11
C LEU A 57 0.93 -2.54 5.15
N ALA A 58 -0.01 -1.83 4.52
CA ALA A 58 -0.05 -0.37 4.54
C ALA A 58 -0.22 0.20 5.96
N ILE A 59 -1.13 -0.37 6.77
CA ILE A 59 -1.31 0.06 8.17
C ILE A 59 -0.10 -0.35 9.03
N PHE A 60 0.44 -1.54 8.80
CA PHE A 60 1.65 -2.01 9.47
C PHE A 60 2.83 -1.06 9.21
N ASP A 61 3.05 -0.64 7.97
CA ASP A 61 4.13 0.27 7.60
C ASP A 61 3.95 1.67 8.22
N LEU A 62 2.71 2.12 8.46
CA LEU A 62 2.45 3.36 9.22
C LEU A 62 2.80 3.24 10.70
N LEU A 63 2.73 2.04 11.27
CA LEU A 63 3.05 1.77 12.66
C LEU A 63 4.51 1.39 12.87
N LYS A 64 5.15 0.76 11.89
CA LYS A 64 6.51 0.22 11.98
C LYS A 64 7.53 1.29 12.42
N LYS A 65 8.43 0.89 13.33
CA LYS A 65 9.58 1.68 13.79
C LYS A 65 10.86 0.84 13.70
N ASP A 66 12.00 1.51 13.63
CA ASP A 66 13.32 0.86 13.49
C ASP A 66 13.79 0.15 14.77
N ASN A 67 13.19 0.48 15.92
CA ASN A 67 13.59 0.00 17.25
C ASN A 67 12.69 -1.12 17.81
N LEU A 68 11.93 -1.82 16.99
CA LEU A 68 11.02 -2.88 17.43
C LEU A 68 11.72 -4.24 17.55
N THR A 69 11.51 -4.93 18.67
CA THR A 69 11.87 -6.34 18.82
C THR A 69 10.93 -7.23 18.00
N LYS A 70 11.33 -8.48 17.75
CA LYS A 70 10.50 -9.46 17.03
C LYS A 70 9.12 -9.66 17.67
N LYS A 71 9.04 -9.61 19.00
CA LYS A 71 7.75 -9.77 19.71
C LYS A 71 6.84 -8.56 19.51
N GLU A 72 7.40 -7.35 19.60
CA GLU A 72 6.63 -6.12 19.40
C GLU A 72 6.17 -5.98 17.95
N LEU A 73 7.00 -6.43 17.00
CA LEU A 73 6.64 -6.46 15.59
C LEU A 73 5.41 -7.34 15.33
N GLU A 74 5.30 -8.50 16.00
CA GLU A 74 4.10 -9.35 15.92
C GLU A 74 2.87 -8.70 16.55
N GLU A 75 3.02 -7.98 17.67
CA GLU A 75 1.90 -7.21 18.26
C GLU A 75 1.45 -6.08 17.33
N VAL A 76 2.37 -5.40 16.65
CA VAL A 76 2.05 -4.37 15.66
C VAL A 76 1.31 -4.98 14.46
N LYS A 77 1.74 -6.13 13.96
CA LYS A 77 1.02 -6.87 12.90
C LYS A 77 -0.40 -7.24 13.32
N LYS A 78 -0.56 -7.71 14.55
CA LYS A 78 -1.86 -8.09 15.11
C LYS A 78 -2.77 -6.87 15.26
N ALA A 79 -2.25 -5.76 15.77
CA ALA A 79 -2.98 -4.51 15.88
C ALA A 79 -3.47 -4.05 14.50
N ALA A 80 -2.60 -4.05 13.48
CA ALA A 80 -2.96 -3.68 12.12
C ALA A 80 -4.11 -4.54 11.54
N LYS A 81 -4.04 -5.87 11.69
CA LYS A 81 -5.12 -6.79 11.28
C LYS A 81 -6.43 -6.48 12.00
N GLN A 82 -6.38 -6.32 13.33
CA GLN A 82 -7.56 -6.06 14.14
C GLN A 82 -8.21 -4.71 13.79
N THR A 83 -7.41 -3.68 13.51
CA THR A 83 -7.93 -2.39 13.05
C THR A 83 -8.73 -2.59 11.77
N LEU A 84 -8.21 -3.32 10.77
CA LEU A 84 -8.92 -3.55 9.51
C LEU A 84 -10.17 -4.39 9.63
N GLU A 85 -10.12 -5.48 10.39
CA GLU A 85 -11.28 -6.34 10.61
C GLU A 85 -12.47 -5.54 11.17
N LYS A 86 -12.21 -4.63 12.11
CA LYS A 86 -13.24 -3.79 12.70
C LYS A 86 -13.73 -2.66 11.76
N LEU A 87 -12.97 -2.33 10.72
CA LEU A 87 -13.30 -1.28 9.74
C LEU A 87 -14.11 -1.77 8.53
N LYS A 88 -14.45 -3.06 8.46
CA LYS A 88 -15.28 -3.65 7.39
C LYS A 88 -16.74 -3.17 7.36
N ILE A 89 -17.09 -2.13 8.11
CA ILE A 89 -18.42 -1.53 8.17
C ILE A 89 -18.72 -0.80 6.85
N GLU A 90 -19.90 -1.05 6.27
CA GLU A 90 -20.37 -0.33 5.07
C GLU A 90 -20.71 1.13 5.38
N ARG A 91 -20.36 2.04 4.46
CA ARG A 91 -20.77 3.46 4.47
C ARG A 91 -20.50 4.24 5.77
N TRP A 92 -19.47 3.86 6.54
CA TRP A 92 -19.09 4.55 7.78
C TRP A 92 -18.79 6.04 7.59
N ARG A 93 -18.41 6.45 6.37
CA ARG A 93 -18.16 7.83 5.99
C ARG A 93 -19.43 8.69 5.94
N GLU A 94 -20.62 8.12 5.83
CA GLU A 94 -21.85 8.90 5.67
C GLU A 94 -22.40 9.40 7.01
N SER A 95 -22.10 8.71 8.11
CA SER A 95 -22.57 9.07 9.45
C SER A 95 -21.43 9.61 10.33
N THR A 96 -21.62 10.81 10.90
CA THR A 96 -20.68 11.38 11.88
C THR A 96 -20.47 10.45 13.08
N GLN A 97 -21.51 9.72 13.51
CA GLN A 97 -21.41 8.75 14.60
C GLN A 97 -20.50 7.58 14.22
N LEU A 98 -20.64 7.04 13.01
CA LEU A 98 -19.79 5.95 12.53
C LEU A 98 -18.36 6.41 12.31
N ARG A 99 -18.13 7.64 11.84
CA ARG A 99 -16.77 8.22 11.74
C ARG A 99 -16.09 8.33 13.11
N ALA A 100 -16.82 8.81 14.11
CA ALA A 100 -16.31 8.89 15.48
C ALA A 100 -15.99 7.49 16.02
N GLN A 101 -16.90 6.53 15.80
CA GLN A 101 -16.70 5.13 16.19
C GLN A 101 -15.47 4.50 15.51
N VAL A 102 -15.25 4.77 14.23
CA VAL A 102 -14.05 4.34 13.49
C VAL A 102 -12.79 4.91 14.15
N LYS A 103 -12.77 6.20 14.46
CA LYS A 103 -11.61 6.83 15.11
C LYS A 103 -11.33 6.23 16.50
N THR A 104 -12.37 6.05 17.32
CA THR A 104 -12.27 5.38 18.63
C THR A 104 -11.78 3.95 18.49
N THR A 105 -12.28 3.22 17.50
CA THR A 105 -11.88 1.84 17.26
C THR A 105 -10.40 1.73 16.92
N ILE A 106 -9.87 2.64 16.08
CA ILE A 106 -8.44 2.70 15.76
C ILE A 106 -7.65 2.96 17.05
N TYR A 107 -8.03 3.97 17.83
CA TYR A 107 -7.39 4.28 19.11
C TYR A 107 -7.36 3.08 20.05
N ASP A 108 -8.51 2.43 20.25
CA ASP A 108 -8.66 1.26 21.12
C ASP A 108 -7.80 0.09 20.67
N THR A 109 -7.61 -0.10 19.36
CA THR A 109 -6.70 -1.14 18.86
C THR A 109 -5.23 -0.80 19.10
N LEU A 110 -4.84 0.46 18.98
CA LEU A 110 -3.46 0.89 19.18
C LEU A 110 -3.07 0.94 20.65
N LEU A 111 -4.02 1.07 21.57
CA LEU A 111 -3.77 0.97 23.02
C LEU A 111 -3.21 -0.39 23.46
N TRP A 112 -3.39 -1.44 22.65
CA TRP A 112 -2.79 -2.75 22.92
C TRP A 112 -1.30 -2.82 22.58
N LEU A 113 -0.74 -1.78 21.95
CA LEU A 113 0.68 -1.72 21.64
C LEU A 113 1.53 -1.51 22.91
N PRO A 114 2.78 -1.99 22.90
CA PRO A 114 3.69 -1.82 24.02
C PRO A 114 4.00 -0.33 24.24
N GLN A 115 3.92 0.10 25.50
CA GLN A 115 4.02 1.52 25.90
C GLN A 115 5.43 2.11 25.72
N GLU A 116 6.47 1.29 25.73
CA GLU A 116 7.85 1.76 25.55
C GLU A 116 8.08 2.30 24.12
N PRO A 117 7.81 1.52 23.04
CA PRO A 117 7.89 2.06 21.68
C PRO A 117 6.71 2.96 21.29
N TYR A 118 5.56 2.87 21.98
CA TYR A 118 4.36 3.68 21.65
C TYR A 118 3.80 4.34 22.92
N PRO A 119 4.34 5.50 23.33
CA PRO A 119 3.74 6.29 24.41
C PRO A 119 2.36 6.82 23.97
N GLU A 120 1.48 7.08 24.94
CA GLU A 120 0.09 7.50 24.69
C GLU A 120 -0.06 8.67 23.71
N LYS A 121 0.81 9.68 23.81
CA LYS A 121 0.82 10.82 22.88
C LYS A 121 1.08 10.38 21.43
N GLU A 122 1.97 9.41 21.24
CA GLU A 122 2.26 8.89 19.91
C GLU A 122 1.12 8.01 19.41
N ILE A 123 0.44 7.27 20.28
CA ILE A 123 -0.76 6.51 19.93
C ILE A 123 -1.84 7.46 19.38
N GLU A 124 -2.04 8.63 19.97
CA GLU A 124 -2.97 9.64 19.47
C GLU A 124 -2.57 10.16 18.07
N GLU A 125 -1.30 10.49 17.89
CA GLU A 125 -0.76 10.93 16.60
C GLU A 125 -0.93 9.85 15.52
N LYS A 126 -0.55 8.60 15.81
CA LYS A 126 -0.69 7.45 14.91
C LYS A 126 -2.16 7.15 14.60
N THR A 127 -3.06 7.30 15.57
CA THR A 127 -4.51 7.18 15.36
C THR A 127 -4.97 8.14 14.29
N ASN A 128 -4.55 9.41 14.35
CA ASN A 128 -4.92 10.41 13.36
C ASN A 128 -4.35 10.08 11.98
N VAL A 129 -3.09 9.66 11.90
CA VAL A 129 -2.44 9.27 10.62
C VAL A 129 -3.16 8.09 9.98
N ILE A 130 -3.44 7.05 10.75
CA ILE A 130 -4.15 5.85 10.26
C ILE A 130 -5.57 6.21 9.86
N TYR A 131 -6.28 7.02 10.65
CA TYR A 131 -7.60 7.51 10.29
C TYR A 131 -7.59 8.27 8.96
N GLN A 132 -6.62 9.15 8.72
CA GLN A 132 -6.50 9.87 7.44
C GLN A 132 -6.18 8.93 6.28
N HIS A 133 -5.31 7.94 6.50
CA HIS A 133 -5.02 6.91 5.51
C HIS A 133 -6.28 6.13 5.13
N ILE A 134 -7.05 5.69 6.13
CA ILE A 134 -8.32 4.97 5.93
C ILE A 134 -9.33 5.88 5.22
N TYR A 135 -9.42 7.14 5.63
CA TYR A 135 -10.28 8.14 4.98
C TYR A 135 -9.82 8.51 3.56
N THR A 136 -8.60 8.24 3.15
CA THR A 136 -8.18 8.48 1.76
C THR A 136 -8.37 7.23 0.91
N ASN A 137 -8.08 6.06 1.47
CA ASN A 137 -7.88 4.82 0.71
C ASN A 137 -9.03 3.80 0.84
N TYR A 138 -9.99 3.98 1.76
CA TYR A 138 -11.07 3.02 2.01
C TYR A 138 -12.46 3.61 1.78
N PHE A 139 -13.08 3.25 0.66
CA PHE A 139 -14.41 3.75 0.28
C PHE A 139 -15.54 3.19 1.16
N GLY A 140 -15.26 2.17 1.98
CA GLY A 140 -16.19 1.54 2.92
C GLY A 140 -16.74 0.20 2.39
N GLY A 141 -17.24 -0.66 3.27
CA GLY A 141 -17.83 -1.95 2.88
C GLY A 141 -16.82 -2.96 2.34
N GLY A 142 -15.60 -2.97 2.89
CA GLY A 142 -14.51 -3.82 2.40
C GLY A 142 -13.95 -3.40 1.03
N LYS A 143 -14.36 -2.25 0.48
CA LYS A 143 -13.77 -1.67 -0.73
C LYS A 143 -12.66 -0.69 -0.35
N SER A 144 -11.45 -1.01 -0.77
CA SER A 144 -10.27 -0.17 -0.66
C SER A 144 -9.60 -0.03 -2.03
N VAL A 145 -8.63 0.87 -2.16
CA VAL A 145 -7.75 0.94 -3.35
C VAL A 145 -6.93 -0.34 -3.54
N TYR A 146 -6.74 -1.14 -2.49
CA TYR A 146 -5.95 -2.36 -2.48
C TYR A 146 -6.75 -3.60 -2.95
N ASN A 147 -8.09 -3.55 -2.86
CA ASN A 147 -8.97 -4.65 -3.33
C ASN A 147 -9.36 -4.54 -4.81
N VAL A 148 -8.74 -3.65 -5.58
CA VAL A 148 -9.00 -3.52 -7.03
C VAL A 148 -8.23 -4.60 -7.79
N LYS A 149 -8.81 -5.80 -7.85
CA LYS A 149 -8.36 -6.80 -8.83
C LYS A 149 -8.69 -6.28 -10.22
N VAL A 150 -7.66 -5.81 -10.93
CA VAL A 150 -7.72 -5.57 -12.37
C VAL A 150 -7.92 -6.93 -13.02
N ALA A 151 -9.12 -7.17 -13.53
CA ALA A 151 -9.50 -8.39 -14.24
C ALA A 151 -8.97 -8.39 -15.67
#